data_AF-A0A963C358-F1
#
_entry.id   AF-A0A963C358-F1
#
_cell.length_a   1.000
_cell.length_b   1.000
_cell.length_c   1.000
_cell.angle_alpha   90.00
_cell.angle_beta   90.00
_cell.angle_gamma   90.00
#
_symmetry.space_group_name_H-M   'P 1'
#
loop_
_entity.id
_entity.type
_entity.pdbx_description
1 polymer ?
#
loop_
_entity_poly.entity_id
_entity_poly.type
_entity_poly.pdbx_seq_one_letter_code
_entity_poly.pdbx_strand_id
1 'polypeptide(L)'
;MMAAGKRGMLTIDQLKARCVVDQASHCWLWQGATSGGLPKLWTLDYGRVEKRVMPGPLAAWHISRQAPPRDGHLVFRSCGNRLCLNPAHLREMGSRA
;
A
#
# COMPACT_ATOMS: atom_id res chain seq x y z
N MET A 1 8.76 -28.50 10.29
CA MET A 1 8.95 -27.05 10.08
C MET A 1 7.58 -26.43 9.84
N MET A 2 7.01 -25.74 10.82
CA MET A 2 5.70 -25.11 10.69
C MET A 2 5.84 -23.86 9.81
N ALA A 3 5.07 -23.80 8.71
CA ALA A 3 5.01 -22.62 7.87
C ALA A 3 4.63 -21.42 8.75
N ALA A 4 5.49 -20.40 8.80
CA ALA A 4 5.16 -19.14 9.44
C ALA A 4 3.90 -18.60 8.75
N GLY A 5 2.74 -18.76 9.39
CA GLY A 5 1.46 -18.30 8.87
C GLY A 5 1.64 -16.86 8.38
N LYS A 6 1.19 -16.57 7.15
CA LYS A 6 1.45 -15.32 6.43
C LYS A 6 1.13 -14.10 7.32
N ARG A 7 2.13 -13.63 8.09
CA ARG A 7 2.02 -12.41 8.89
C ARG A 7 2.00 -11.29 7.87
N GLY A 8 0.81 -10.83 7.50
CA GLY A 8 0.64 -9.67 6.62
C GLY A 8 1.48 -8.50 7.11
N MET A 9 1.91 -7.63 6.20
CA MET A 9 2.67 -6.44 6.57
C MET A 9 1.77 -5.45 7.29
N LEU A 10 2.13 -5.07 8.51
CA LEU A 10 1.34 -4.15 9.34
C LEU A 10 2.08 -2.86 9.69
N THR A 11 3.39 -2.77 9.42
CA THR A 11 4.21 -1.60 9.74
C THR A 11 4.87 -0.98 8.52
N ILE A 12 5.18 0.31 8.61
CA ILE A 12 5.89 1.05 7.56
C ILE A 12 7.25 0.40 7.25
N ASP A 13 7.99 -0.02 8.27
CA ASP A 13 9.30 -0.66 8.08
C ASP A 13 9.19 -1.98 7.31
N GLN A 14 8.17 -2.79 7.61
CA GLN A 14 7.91 -4.02 6.86
C GLN A 14 7.56 -3.74 5.40
N LEU A 15 6.79 -2.69 5.13
CA LEU A 15 6.48 -2.27 3.77
C LEU A 15 7.75 -1.80 3.04
N LYS A 16 8.50 -0.89 3.66
CA LYS A 16 9.73 -0.30 3.09
C LYS A 16 10.79 -1.36 2.81
N ALA A 17 10.97 -2.34 3.70
CA ALA A 17 11.94 -3.43 3.54
C ALA A 17 11.66 -4.33 2.33
N ARG A 18 10.47 -4.27 1.72
CA ARG A 18 10.11 -5.01 0.50
C ARG A 18 10.11 -4.15 -0.76
N CYS A 19 10.63 -2.94 -0.65
CA CYS A 19 10.77 -2.01 -1.74
C CYS A 19 12.24 -1.72 -2.01
N VAL A 20 12.56 -1.48 -3.28
CA VAL A 20 13.79 -0.79 -3.66
C VAL A 20 13.52 0.71 -3.56
N VAL A 21 14.37 1.43 -2.83
CA VAL A 21 14.24 2.90 -2.72
C VAL A 21 14.98 3.55 -3.87
N ASP A 22 14.24 4.22 -4.75
CA ASP A 22 14.81 5.07 -5.78
C ASP A 22 15.30 6.38 -5.14
N GLN A 23 16.58 6.71 -5.26
CA GLN A 23 17.17 7.84 -4.54
C GLN A 23 16.78 9.19 -5.14
N ALA A 24 16.54 9.28 -6.45
CA ALA A 24 16.23 10.54 -7.13
C ALA A 24 14.77 10.98 -6.88
N SER A 25 13.83 10.03 -6.94
CA SER A 25 12.41 10.29 -6.75
C SER A 25 11.93 10.01 -5.33
N HIS A 26 12.75 9.36 -4.49
CA HIS A 26 12.38 8.82 -3.18
C HIS A 26 11.20 7.83 -3.23
N CYS A 27 10.90 7.26 -4.39
CA CYS A 27 9.86 6.23 -4.54
C CYS A 27 10.30 4.93 -3.85
N TRP A 28 9.34 4.26 -3.22
CA TRP A 28 9.53 2.91 -2.72
C TRP A 28 8.96 1.94 -3.75
N LEU A 29 9.82 1.45 -4.63
CA LEU A 29 9.47 0.60 -5.75
C LEU A 29 9.19 -0.82 -5.26
N TRP A 30 7.92 -1.22 -5.28
CA TRP A 30 7.46 -2.53 -4.84
C TRP A 30 8.11 -3.68 -5.61
N GLN A 31 8.63 -4.69 -4.88
CA GLN A 31 9.28 -5.87 -5.46
C GLN A 31 8.46 -7.16 -5.32
N GLY A 32 7.24 -7.09 -4.78
CA GLY A 32 6.39 -8.26 -4.56
C GLY A 32 5.34 -8.47 -5.64
N ALA A 33 4.23 -9.12 -5.26
CA ALA A 33 3.16 -9.49 -6.18
C ALA A 33 2.54 -8.27 -6.90
N THR A 34 2.30 -8.42 -8.19
CA THR A 34 1.61 -7.43 -9.04
C THR A 34 0.50 -8.09 -9.86
N SER A 35 -0.44 -7.29 -10.34
CA SER A 35 -1.48 -7.69 -11.30
C SER A 35 -1.66 -6.54 -12.29
N GLY A 36 -1.50 -6.80 -13.59
CA GLY A 36 -1.48 -5.74 -14.62
C GLY A 36 -0.34 -4.71 -14.41
N GLY A 37 0.78 -5.14 -13.83
CA GLY A 37 1.90 -4.26 -13.47
C GLY A 37 1.59 -3.28 -12.33
N LEU A 38 0.55 -3.51 -11.54
CA LEU A 38 0.21 -2.73 -10.36
C LEU A 38 0.37 -3.57 -9.08
N PRO A 39 0.92 -3.03 -7.98
CA PRO A 39 1.13 -3.79 -6.75
C PRO A 39 -0.17 -4.34 -6.14
N LYS A 40 -0.09 -5.54 -5.57
CA LYS A 40 -1.14 -6.20 -4.79
C LYS A 40 -0.56 -6.68 -3.46
N LEU A 41 -1.22 -6.33 -2.35
CA LEU A 41 -0.71 -6.61 -1.00
C LEU A 41 -1.80 -7.26 -0.15
N TRP A 42 -1.42 -8.27 0.61
CA TRP A 42 -2.23 -8.86 1.68
C TRP A 42 -1.94 -8.16 3.00
N THR A 43 -2.90 -7.39 3.51
CA THR A 43 -2.79 -6.69 4.80
C THR A 43 -4.18 -6.42 5.41
N LEU A 44 -4.22 -5.80 6.59
CA LEU A 44 -5.44 -5.38 7.29
C LEU A 44 -6.08 -4.19 6.56
N ASP A 45 -7.32 -4.37 6.12
CA ASP A 45 -8.21 -3.30 5.70
C ASP A 45 -8.91 -2.74 6.94
N TYR A 46 -8.57 -1.51 7.33
CA TYR A 46 -9.15 -0.86 8.51
C TYR A 46 -10.60 -0.40 8.31
N GLY A 47 -11.07 -0.25 7.07
CA GLY A 47 -12.48 0.06 6.79
C GLY A 47 -13.39 -1.15 6.93
N ARG A 48 -12.84 -2.35 6.73
CA ARG A 48 -13.57 -3.63 6.82
C ARG A 48 -13.22 -4.47 8.05
N VAL A 49 -12.15 -4.11 8.76
CA VAL A 49 -11.64 -4.85 9.93
C VAL A 49 -11.30 -6.30 9.58
N GLU A 50 -10.76 -6.54 8.38
CA GLU A 50 -10.37 -7.87 7.89
C GLU A 50 -9.02 -7.85 7.15
N LYS A 51 -8.34 -9.00 7.08
CA LYS A 51 -7.18 -9.15 6.19
C LYS A 51 -7.65 -9.54 4.80
N ARG A 52 -7.20 -8.81 3.78
CA ARG A 52 -7.54 -9.09 2.37
C ARG A 52 -6.43 -8.65 1.42
N VAL A 53 -6.51 -9.09 0.16
CA VAL A 53 -5.69 -8.53 -0.91
C VAL A 53 -6.28 -7.20 -1.35
N MET A 54 -5.46 -6.16 -1.39
CA MET A 54 -5.84 -4.82 -1.81
C MET A 54 -4.91 -4.27 -2.89
N PRO A 55 -5.35 -3.25 -3.66
CA PRO A 55 -4.46 -2.43 -4.46
C PRO A 55 -3.35 -1.82 -3.58
N GLY A 56 -2.14 -1.77 -4.12
CA GLY A 56 -0.96 -1.26 -3.41
C GLY A 56 -1.14 0.06 -2.67
N PRO A 57 -1.65 1.13 -3.32
CA PRO A 57 -1.83 2.42 -2.65
C PRO A 57 -2.73 2.34 -1.43
N LEU A 58 -3.85 1.61 -1.52
CA LEU A 58 -4.78 1.43 -0.42
C LEU A 58 -4.14 0.62 0.72
N ALA A 59 -3.43 -0.46 0.38
CA ALA A 59 -2.71 -1.25 1.38
C ALA A 59 -1.64 -0.42 2.12
N ALA A 60 -0.83 0.36 1.38
CA ALA A 60 0.18 1.23 1.96
C ALA A 60 -0.43 2.38 2.79
N TRP A 61 -1.62 2.86 2.43
CA TRP A 61 -2.39 3.81 3.24
C TRP A 61 -2.77 3.21 4.58
N HIS A 62 -3.41 2.03 4.59
CA HIS A 62 -3.79 1.33 5.81
C HIS A 62 -2.58 1.03 6.71
N ILE A 63 -1.46 0.57 6.13
CA ILE A 63 -0.24 0.30 6.90
C ILE A 63 0.33 1.58 7.54
N SER A 64 0.30 2.70 6.82
CA SER A 64 0.92 3.95 7.29
C SER A 64 0.06 4.77 8.26
N ARG A 65 -1.26 4.76 8.07
CA ARG A 65 -2.20 5.57 8.84
C ARG A 65 -3.00 4.78 9.85
N GLN A 66 -3.04 3.46 9.72
CA GLN A 66 -3.84 2.58 10.57
C GLN A 66 -5.32 3.01 10.62
N ALA A 67 -5.82 3.50 9.49
CA ALA A 67 -7.17 4.02 9.31
C ALA A 67 -7.57 3.87 7.82
N PRO A 68 -8.87 3.78 7.49
CA PRO A 68 -9.32 3.88 6.11
C PRO A 68 -9.11 5.31 5.55
N PRO A 69 -9.09 5.49 4.22
CA PRO A 69 -9.33 6.81 3.64
C PRO A 69 -10.76 7.29 3.97
N ARG A 70 -11.06 8.55 3.70
CA ARG A 70 -12.42 9.08 3.89
C ARG A 70 -13.44 8.29 3.05
N ASP A 71 -14.67 8.24 3.51
CA ASP A 71 -15.74 7.53 2.79
C ASP A 71 -15.88 8.04 1.36
N GLY A 72 -15.92 7.10 0.41
CA GLY A 72 -15.98 7.41 -1.03
C GLY A 72 -14.66 7.91 -1.64
N HIS A 73 -13.58 8.04 -0.87
CA HIS A 73 -12.28 8.46 -1.40
C HIS A 73 -11.46 7.29 -1.94
N LEU A 74 -10.75 7.54 -3.04
CA LEU A 74 -9.76 6.65 -3.61
C LEU A 74 -8.36 7.10 -3.21
N VAL A 75 -7.49 6.14 -2.85
CA VAL A 75 -6.07 6.40 -2.62
C VAL A 75 -5.28 6.22 -3.90
N PHE A 76 -4.48 7.23 -4.25
CA PHE A 76 -3.63 7.24 -5.42
C PHE A 76 -2.21 7.73 -5.10
N ARG A 77 -1.29 7.56 -6.06
CA ARG A 77 0.11 7.99 -5.94
C ARG A 77 0.27 9.32 -6.67
N SER A 78 0.68 10.37 -5.97
CA SER A 78 0.92 11.69 -6.58
C SER A 78 2.20 11.74 -7.42
N CYS A 79 3.14 10.83 -7.19
CA CYS A 79 4.41 10.75 -7.93
C CYS A 79 4.30 10.13 -9.34
N GLY A 80 3.13 9.61 -9.74
CA GLY A 80 2.94 8.98 -11.05
C GLY A 80 3.57 7.59 -11.24
N ASN A 81 4.56 7.20 -10.42
CA ASN A 81 5.21 5.90 -10.54
C ASN A 81 4.26 4.76 -10.13
N ARG A 82 4.04 3.80 -11.03
CA ARG A 82 3.07 2.71 -10.89
C ARG A 82 3.38 1.74 -9.74
N LEU A 83 4.66 1.57 -9.40
CA LEU A 83 5.12 0.64 -8.37
C LEU A 83 5.39 1.30 -7.01
N CYS A 84 5.29 2.63 -6.93
CA CYS A 84 5.59 3.36 -5.70
C CYS A 84 4.56 3.08 -4.60
N LEU A 85 5.05 2.71 -3.41
CA LEU A 85 4.26 2.52 -2.19
C LEU A 85 4.71 3.40 -1.03
N ASN A 86 5.51 4.46 -1.30
CA ASN A 86 5.93 5.40 -0.27
C ASN A 86 4.70 6.17 0.27
N PRO A 87 4.38 6.09 1.59
CA PRO A 87 3.26 6.81 2.18
C PRO A 87 3.28 8.32 1.95
N ALA A 88 4.47 8.93 1.84
CA ALA A 88 4.63 10.35 1.56
C ALA A 88 4.10 10.74 0.17
N HIS A 89 4.04 9.79 -0.77
CA HIS A 89 3.53 10.00 -2.13
C HIS A 89 2.06 9.56 -2.28
N LEU A 90 1.39 9.16 -1.20
CA LEU A 90 -0.02 8.81 -1.23
C LEU A 90 -0.90 10.02 -0.99
N ARG A 91 -1.98 10.11 -1.75
CA ARG A 91 -3.05 11.11 -1.61
C ARG A 91 -4.39 10.39 -1.73
N GLU A 92 -5.42 11.00 -1.17
CA GLU A 92 -6.80 10.55 -1.33
C GLU A 92 -7.60 11.59 -2.11
N MET A 93 -8.56 11.15 -2.92
CA MET A 93 -9.46 12.02 -3.69
C MET A 93 -10.88 11.44 -3.62
N GLY A 94 -11.85 12.26 -3.25
CA GLY A 94 -13.27 11.90 -3.31
C GLY A 94 -13.79 11.93 -4.74
N SER A 95 -14.83 11.16 -5.03
CA SER A 95 -15.62 11.40 -6.24
C SER A 95 -16.24 12.79 -6.16
N ARG A 96 -16.17 13.58 -7.24
CA ARG A 96 -17.04 14.76 -7.36
C ARG A 96 -18.49 14.27 -7.29
N ALA A 97 -19.25 14.86 -6.37
CA ALA A 97 -20.71 14.80 -6.42
C ALA A 97 -21.21 15.46 -7.71
#